data_AF-A0A6L6HS40-F1
#
_entry.id   AF-A0A6L6HS40-F1
#
_cell.length_a   1.000
_cell.length_b   1.000
_cell.length_c   1.000
_cell.angle_alpha   90.00
_cell.angle_beta   90.00
_cell.angle_gamma   90.00
#
_symmetry.space_group_name_H-M   'P 1'
#
loop_
_entity.id
_entity.type
_entity.pdbx_description
1 polymer ?
#
loop_
_entity_poly.entity_id
_entity_poly.type
_entity_poly.pdbx_seq_one_letter_code
_entity_poly.pdbx_strand_id
1 'polypeptide(L)'
;MQQISTCAGIYFVRLLGEELVSVNDNDLSRRDLCIKVNSQNAKYGRSENLRARFLAYCRTFGAERVRFDVLIENTNPIAVERRLHAHFRSYRIRGLSNKPNEWLKGIDPDIAYDQARTICENYLTAKSELQPRPPNNPADMAKPHKRTGYIFTPDDILKSAAYLRSRGMPEYLLADVHHFGRQTYDATFQHFTGRKRLQGFNNPVYAARLDFIAKGDVAGRSFPDLVKEAIYLFPFPDKKSP
;
A
#
# COMPACT_ATOMS: atom_id res chain seq x y z
N MET A 1 25.52 5.34 15.12
CA MET A 1 24.19 5.77 14.63
C MET A 1 23.65 4.69 13.72
N GLN A 2 22.42 4.24 13.93
CA GLN A 2 21.78 3.22 13.09
C GLN A 2 21.59 3.77 11.66
N GLN A 3 22.03 3.01 10.65
CA GLN A 3 21.89 3.43 9.25
C GLN A 3 20.44 3.16 8.81
N ILE A 4 19.64 4.22 8.68
CA ILE A 4 18.24 4.12 8.24
C ILE A 4 18.16 4.28 6.72
N SER A 5 17.50 3.32 6.07
CA SER A 5 17.31 3.28 4.62
C SER A 5 16.48 4.45 4.08
N THR A 6 16.69 4.82 2.82
CA THR A 6 15.90 5.84 2.11
C THR A 6 14.68 5.26 1.40
N CYS A 7 14.45 3.96 1.52
CA CYS A 7 13.33 3.26 0.89
C CYS A 7 11.98 3.57 1.57
N ALA A 8 10.91 3.12 0.91
CA ALA A 8 9.57 3.11 1.48
C ALA A 8 9.41 1.94 2.46
N GLY A 9 8.58 2.11 3.48
CA GLY A 9 8.40 1.07 4.48
C GLY A 9 7.44 1.40 5.63
N ILE A 10 7.36 0.46 6.56
CA ILE A 10 6.67 0.59 7.85
C ILE A 10 7.71 0.83 8.93
N TYR A 11 7.41 1.76 9.83
CA TYR A 11 8.22 2.08 10.99
C TYR A 11 7.39 2.09 12.27
N PHE A 12 8.10 2.02 13.39
CA PHE A 12 7.58 2.19 14.74
C PHE A 12 8.44 3.21 15.49
N VAL A 13 7.81 4.07 16.27
CA VAL A 13 8.46 5.11 17.07
C VAL A 13 8.05 4.95 18.51
N ARG A 14 9.05 4.95 19.39
CA ARG A 14 8.90 5.07 20.83
C ARG A 14 9.65 6.33 21.26
N LEU A 15 9.10 7.04 22.25
CA LEU A 15 9.74 8.23 22.80
C LEU A 15 10.39 7.90 24.14
N LEU A 16 11.38 8.70 24.52
CA LEU A 16 11.99 8.68 25.85
C LEU A 16 11.67 9.99 26.59
N GLY A 17 11.67 9.90 27.92
CA GLY A 17 11.41 11.02 28.82
C GLY A 17 9.92 11.28 29.07
N GLU A 18 9.64 11.81 30.26
CA GLU A 18 8.27 12.00 30.77
C GLU A 18 7.58 13.28 30.27
N GLU A 19 8.36 14.23 29.75
CA GLU A 19 7.83 15.51 29.27
C GLU A 19 6.87 15.33 28.08
N LEU A 20 5.69 15.93 28.17
CA LEU A 20 4.71 15.96 27.09
C LEU A 20 5.10 16.94 25.99
N VAL A 21 5.39 16.41 24.80
CA VAL A 21 5.75 17.20 23.61
C VAL A 21 4.61 17.14 22.59
N SER A 22 4.31 18.26 21.94
CA SER A 22 3.31 18.28 20.87
C SER A 22 3.80 17.47 19.67
N VAL A 23 2.92 16.70 19.03
CA VAL A 23 3.29 15.95 17.81
C VAL A 23 3.60 16.85 16.60
N ASN A 24 3.36 18.16 16.72
CA ASN A 24 3.75 19.22 15.78
C ASN A 24 4.48 20.35 16.52
N ASP A 25 5.40 20.02 17.42
CA ASP A 25 6.11 21.02 18.25
C ASP A 25 6.85 22.09 17.44
N ASN A 26 7.27 21.72 16.23
CA ASN A 26 7.94 22.60 15.27
C ASN A 26 7.02 23.56 14.51
N ASP A 27 5.69 23.46 14.68
CA ASP A 27 4.70 24.35 14.09
C ASP A 27 3.96 25.13 15.19
N LEU A 28 4.45 26.34 15.49
CA LEU A 28 3.92 27.20 16.55
C LEU A 28 2.42 27.47 16.42
N SER A 29 1.88 27.51 15.19
CA SER A 29 0.46 27.78 14.95
C SER A 29 -0.45 26.62 15.33
N ARG A 30 0.10 25.40 15.42
CA ARG A 30 -0.66 24.16 15.66
C ARG A 30 -0.23 23.45 16.93
N ARG A 31 0.90 23.83 17.51
CA ARG A 31 1.53 23.20 18.68
C ARG A 31 0.53 22.93 19.80
N ASP A 32 -0.24 23.93 20.19
CA ASP A 32 -1.16 23.86 21.33
C ASP A 32 -2.47 23.13 21.02
N LEU A 33 -2.80 22.97 19.73
CA LEU A 33 -4.02 22.28 19.26
C LEU A 33 -3.79 20.79 19.01
N CYS A 34 -2.54 20.35 18.98
CA CYS A 34 -2.20 18.96 18.67
C CYS A 34 -2.12 18.12 19.94
N ILE A 35 -2.27 16.80 19.76
CA ILE A 35 -2.05 15.86 20.86
C ILE A 35 -0.61 16.00 21.36
N LYS A 36 -0.43 15.83 22.67
CA LYS A 36 0.88 15.79 23.31
C LYS A 36 1.20 14.34 23.69
N VAL A 37 2.46 13.97 23.56
CA VAL A 37 2.94 12.59 23.75
C VAL A 37 4.27 12.58 24.50
N ASN A 38 4.55 11.49 25.21
CA ASN A 38 5.79 11.27 25.95
C ASN A 38 6.21 9.78 25.89
N SER A 39 7.07 9.35 26.81
CA SER A 39 7.52 7.97 26.98
C SER A 39 6.40 6.93 27.10
N GLN A 40 5.19 7.31 27.51
CA GLN A 40 4.05 6.42 27.65
C GLN A 40 3.28 6.22 26.33
N ASN A 41 3.78 6.79 25.23
CA ASN A 41 3.16 6.72 23.91
C ASN A 41 4.10 6.06 22.89
N ALA A 42 3.47 5.47 21.89
CA ALA A 42 4.15 4.95 20.71
C ALA A 42 3.41 5.35 19.44
N LYS A 43 4.07 5.23 18.28
CA LYS A 43 3.44 5.44 16.98
C LYS A 43 3.95 4.44 15.97
N TYR A 44 3.04 3.89 15.17
CA TYR A 44 3.42 3.23 13.92
C TYR A 44 3.10 4.15 12.73
N GLY A 45 3.70 3.87 11.59
CA GLY A 45 3.33 4.55 10.35
C GLY A 45 4.03 4.00 9.12
N ARG A 46 3.60 4.49 7.95
CA ARG A 46 4.30 4.28 6.68
C ARG A 46 5.06 5.53 6.24
N SER A 47 6.15 5.35 5.53
CA SER A 47 6.86 6.43 4.83
C SER A 47 7.28 5.99 3.45
N GLU A 48 7.36 6.92 2.51
CA GLU A 48 8.01 6.71 1.21
C GLU A 48 9.54 6.84 1.30
N ASN A 49 10.02 7.50 2.36
CA ASN A 49 11.43 7.65 2.68
C ASN A 49 11.60 7.57 4.20
N LEU A 50 12.09 6.43 4.68
CA LEU A 50 12.25 6.16 6.11
C LEU A 50 13.27 7.10 6.77
N ARG A 51 14.41 7.35 6.12
CA ARG A 51 15.44 8.29 6.61
C ARG A 51 14.91 9.71 6.80
N ALA A 52 14.19 10.24 5.81
CA ALA A 52 13.60 11.58 5.90
C ALA A 52 12.56 11.65 7.04
N ARG A 53 11.80 10.58 7.25
CA ARG A 53 10.82 10.48 8.33
C ARG A 53 11.50 10.46 9.70
N PHE A 54 12.54 9.64 9.89
CA PHE A 54 13.33 9.63 11.12
C PHE A 54 13.86 11.03 11.46
N LEU A 55 14.49 11.71 10.50
CA LEU A 55 15.00 13.06 10.71
C LEU A 55 13.89 14.05 11.10
N ALA A 56 12.66 13.89 10.58
CA ALA A 56 11.52 14.71 10.99
C ALA A 56 11.12 14.47 12.45
N TYR A 57 11.15 13.21 12.92
CA TYR A 57 10.95 12.90 14.33
C TYR A 57 12.04 13.51 15.21
N CYS A 58 13.31 13.34 14.86
CA CYS A 58 14.41 13.93 15.62
C CYS A 58 14.30 15.46 15.73
N ARG A 59 13.87 16.14 14.65
CA ARG A 59 13.63 17.60 14.69
C ARG A 59 12.46 17.99 15.60
N THR A 60 11.44 17.14 15.73
CA THR A 60 10.23 17.45 16.50
C THR A 60 10.39 17.13 17.98
N PHE A 61 11.08 16.03 18.30
CA PHE A 61 11.14 15.49 19.66
C PHE A 61 12.55 15.52 20.28
N GLY A 62 13.59 15.87 19.52
CA GLY A 62 14.98 15.69 19.93
C GLY A 62 15.51 14.30 19.54
N ALA A 63 16.75 14.24 19.05
CA ALA A 63 17.32 12.99 18.53
C ALA A 63 17.56 11.95 19.65
N GLU A 64 17.90 12.43 20.84
CA GLU A 64 18.12 11.65 22.05
C GLU A 64 16.83 11.04 22.62
N ARG A 65 15.67 11.57 22.25
CA ARG A 65 14.36 11.08 22.72
C ARG A 65 13.70 10.09 21.78
N VAL A 66 14.20 9.94 20.55
CA VAL A 66 13.53 9.14 19.52
C VAL A 66 14.18 7.76 19.40
N ARG A 67 13.40 6.71 19.67
CA ARG A 67 13.71 5.34 19.22
C ARG A 67 12.88 5.06 17.97
N PHE A 68 13.55 4.89 16.83
CA PHE A 68 12.93 4.70 15.53
C PHE A 68 13.34 3.36 14.94
N ASP A 69 12.38 2.44 14.86
CA ASP A 69 12.59 1.09 14.38
C ASP A 69 11.92 0.90 13.02
N VAL A 70 12.68 0.40 12.05
CA VAL A 70 12.15 0.01 10.74
C VAL A 70 11.63 -1.42 10.85
N LEU A 71 10.32 -1.61 10.65
CA LEU A 71 9.71 -2.95 10.73
C LEU A 71 9.71 -3.66 9.38
N ILE A 72 9.52 -2.92 8.28
CA ILE A 72 9.49 -3.47 6.92
C ILE A 72 10.06 -2.43 5.96
N GLU A 73 10.95 -2.86 5.07
CA GLU A 73 11.31 -2.15 3.83
C GLU A 73 10.52 -2.74 2.65
N ASN A 74 9.57 -1.98 2.07
CA ASN A 74 8.69 -2.49 1.02
C ASN A 74 8.03 -1.35 0.22
N THR A 75 7.87 -1.56 -1.08
CA THR A 75 7.22 -0.63 -2.01
C THR A 75 5.70 -0.52 -1.84
N ASN A 76 5.04 -1.50 -1.22
CA ASN A 76 3.60 -1.43 -0.95
C ASN A 76 3.24 -1.77 0.53
N PRO A 77 3.43 -0.81 1.46
CA PRO A 77 3.16 -1.00 2.88
C PRO A 77 1.67 -0.91 3.27
N ILE A 78 0.75 -0.65 2.32
CA ILE A 78 -0.65 -0.32 2.60
C ILE A 78 -1.38 -1.49 3.28
N ALA A 79 -1.15 -2.72 2.83
CA ALA A 79 -1.82 -3.90 3.41
C ALA A 79 -1.45 -4.11 4.89
N VAL A 80 -0.18 -3.90 5.24
CA VAL A 80 0.32 -4.01 6.61
C VAL A 80 -0.22 -2.89 7.48
N GLU A 81 -0.21 -1.65 6.98
CA GLU A 81 -0.79 -0.49 7.68
C GLU A 81 -2.26 -0.73 8.04
N ARG A 82 -3.04 -1.33 7.14
CA ARG A 82 -4.44 -1.69 7.43
C ARG A 82 -4.56 -2.72 8.56
N ARG A 83 -3.66 -3.71 8.63
CA ARG A 83 -3.63 -4.70 9.72
C ARG A 83 -3.28 -4.04 11.05
N LEU A 84 -2.27 -3.16 11.07
CA LEU A 84 -1.90 -2.37 12.25
C LEU A 84 -3.06 -1.49 12.72
N HIS A 85 -3.77 -0.83 11.78
CA HIS A 85 -4.95 -0.01 12.10
C HIS A 85 -6.07 -0.80 12.78
N ALA A 86 -6.31 -2.02 12.32
CA ALA A 86 -7.33 -2.89 12.89
C ALA A 86 -6.91 -3.39 14.27
N HIS A 87 -5.67 -3.86 14.40
CA HIS A 87 -5.09 -4.39 15.64
C HIS A 87 -5.07 -3.35 16.76
N PHE A 88 -4.57 -2.15 16.47
CA PHE A 88 -4.43 -1.10 17.49
C PHE A 88 -5.66 -0.20 17.65
N ARG A 89 -6.81 -0.57 17.07
CA ARG A 89 -7.99 0.32 16.97
C ARG A 89 -8.41 0.97 18.30
N SER A 90 -8.39 0.22 19.40
CA SER A 90 -8.78 0.70 20.74
C SER A 90 -7.72 1.59 21.41
N TYR A 91 -6.45 1.46 21.02
CA TYR A 91 -5.33 2.20 21.61
C TYR A 91 -5.03 3.52 20.89
N ARG A 92 -5.58 3.73 19.69
CA ARG A 92 -5.35 4.91 18.87
C ARG A 92 -5.91 6.17 19.52
N ILE A 93 -5.04 7.16 19.75
CA ILE A 93 -5.43 8.47 20.25
C ILE A 93 -6.35 9.13 19.22
N ARG A 94 -7.38 9.84 19.70
CA ARG A 94 -8.24 10.65 18.84
C ARG A 94 -7.75 12.10 18.86
N GLY A 95 -7.60 12.69 17.68
CA GLY A 95 -7.33 14.13 17.57
C GLY A 95 -8.57 14.97 17.84
N LEU A 96 -8.44 16.31 17.77
CA LEU A 96 -9.56 17.24 17.96
C LEU A 96 -10.75 16.99 17.03
N SER A 97 -10.51 16.51 15.81
CA SER A 97 -11.57 16.12 14.87
C SER A 97 -12.26 14.79 15.21
N ASN A 98 -12.00 14.23 16.39
CA ASN A 98 -12.44 12.91 16.85
C ASN A 98 -12.00 11.73 15.97
N LYS A 99 -11.11 11.96 14.98
CA LYS A 99 -10.55 10.90 14.13
C LYS A 99 -9.41 10.19 14.85
N PRO A 100 -9.36 8.84 14.83
CA PRO A 100 -8.24 8.09 15.39
C PRO A 100 -6.98 8.35 14.55
N ASN A 101 -5.87 8.63 15.21
CA ASN A 101 -4.54 8.80 14.61
C ASN A 101 -3.67 7.57 14.91
N GLU A 102 -2.45 7.51 14.40
CA GLU A 102 -1.56 6.33 14.59
C GLU A 102 -0.70 6.41 15.86
N TRP A 103 -0.88 7.43 16.70
CA TRP A 103 -0.31 7.44 18.05
C TRP A 103 -1.15 6.57 18.97
N LEU A 104 -0.48 5.86 19.87
CA LEU A 104 -1.04 4.88 20.79
C LEU A 104 -0.96 5.38 22.23
N LYS A 105 -2.00 5.07 23.01
CA LYS A 105 -2.05 5.26 24.46
C LYS A 105 -2.71 4.07 25.14
N GLY A 106 -2.40 3.86 26.41
CA GLY A 106 -2.99 2.77 27.20
C GLY A 106 -2.47 1.37 26.83
N ILE A 107 -1.33 1.32 26.15
CA ILE A 107 -0.54 0.11 25.91
C ILE A 107 0.92 0.46 26.15
N ASP A 108 1.66 -0.43 26.80
CA ASP A 108 3.09 -0.28 26.97
C ASP A 108 3.78 -0.17 25.59
N PRO A 109 4.65 0.83 25.36
CA PRO A 109 5.29 1.06 24.06
C PRO A 109 6.13 -0.12 23.55
N ASP A 110 6.77 -0.88 24.43
CA ASP A 110 7.61 -2.01 24.05
C ASP A 110 6.74 -3.23 23.69
N ILE A 111 5.66 -3.47 24.45
CA ILE A 111 4.64 -4.47 24.07
C ILE A 111 4.00 -4.13 22.72
N ALA A 112 3.64 -2.85 22.50
CA ALA A 112 3.06 -2.41 21.23
C ALA A 112 4.04 -2.59 20.06
N TYR A 113 5.33 -2.33 20.29
CA TYR A 113 6.39 -2.58 19.32
C TYR A 113 6.48 -4.08 18.96
N ASP A 114 6.52 -4.96 19.94
CA ASP A 114 6.59 -6.41 19.70
C ASP A 114 5.38 -6.91 18.90
N GLN A 115 4.17 -6.48 19.26
CA GLN A 115 2.96 -6.82 18.51
C GLN A 115 3.01 -6.32 17.07
N ALA A 116 3.45 -5.07 16.85
CA ALA A 116 3.60 -4.50 15.51
C ALA A 116 4.64 -5.26 14.68
N ARG A 117 5.76 -5.63 15.30
CA ARG A 117 6.80 -6.45 14.68
C ARG A 117 6.27 -7.81 14.25
N THR A 118 5.57 -8.53 15.14
CA THR A 118 4.96 -9.83 14.80
C THR A 118 3.95 -9.73 13.65
N ILE A 119 3.12 -8.68 13.62
CA ILE A 119 2.18 -8.44 12.51
C ILE A 119 2.93 -8.26 11.18
N CYS A 120 4.04 -7.51 11.21
CA CYS A 120 4.89 -7.26 10.06
C CYS A 120 5.60 -8.53 9.57
N GLU A 121 6.19 -9.30 10.48
CA GLU A 121 6.85 -10.58 10.17
C GLU A 121 5.88 -11.59 9.57
N ASN A 122 4.70 -11.77 10.18
CA ASN A 122 3.66 -12.67 9.65
C ASN A 122 3.19 -12.28 8.24
N TYR A 123 3.16 -10.97 7.95
CA TYR A 123 2.84 -10.51 6.59
C TYR A 123 3.93 -10.88 5.58
N LEU A 124 5.21 -10.75 5.95
CA LEU A 124 6.32 -11.13 5.08
C LEU A 124 6.34 -12.64 4.82
N THR A 125 6.13 -13.46 5.86
CA THR A 125 6.05 -14.93 5.73
C THR A 125 4.91 -15.32 4.79
N ALA A 126 3.69 -14.82 5.02
CA ALA A 126 2.55 -15.12 4.17
C ALA A 126 2.75 -14.68 2.70
N LYS A 127 3.43 -13.55 2.48
CA LYS A 127 3.77 -13.08 1.12
C LYS A 127 4.78 -14.02 0.44
N SER A 128 5.75 -14.57 1.18
CA SER A 128 6.72 -15.53 0.66
C SER A 128 6.06 -16.84 0.24
N GLU A 129 5.08 -17.32 1.01
CA GLU A 129 4.34 -18.56 0.69
C GLU A 129 3.41 -18.41 -0.52
N LEU A 130 2.89 -17.19 -0.74
CA LEU A 130 2.04 -16.87 -1.89
C LEU A 130 2.81 -16.56 -3.17
N GLN A 131 4.14 -16.51 -3.14
CA GLN A 131 4.89 -16.45 -4.39
C GLN A 131 4.59 -17.74 -5.17
N PRO A 132 4.11 -17.63 -6.42
CA PRO A 132 3.82 -18.80 -7.22
C PRO A 132 5.09 -19.66 -7.24
N ARG A 133 4.96 -20.95 -6.89
CA ARG A 133 6.02 -21.91 -7.19
C ARG A 133 6.38 -21.69 -8.66
N PRO A 134 7.66 -21.47 -8.99
CA PRO A 134 8.04 -21.39 -10.39
C PRO A 134 7.43 -22.61 -11.08
N PRO A 135 6.71 -22.42 -12.20
CA PRO A 135 6.03 -23.52 -12.85
C PRO A 135 7.04 -24.66 -13.05
N ASN A 136 6.63 -25.88 -12.71
CA ASN A 136 7.50 -27.07 -12.75
C ASN A 136 8.09 -27.32 -14.15
N ASN A 137 7.63 -26.61 -15.18
CA ASN A 137 8.18 -26.67 -16.52
C ASN A 137 8.16 -25.27 -17.20
N PRO A 138 9.32 -24.62 -17.39
CA PRO A 138 9.44 -23.37 -18.15
C PRO A 138 8.98 -23.50 -19.61
N ALA A 139 8.92 -24.73 -20.13
CA ALA A 139 8.55 -25.04 -21.51
C ALA A 139 7.06 -24.81 -21.82
N ASP A 140 6.17 -24.86 -20.83
CA ASP A 140 4.72 -24.68 -21.05
C ASP A 140 4.28 -23.21 -21.11
N MET A 141 5.17 -22.25 -20.81
CA MET A 141 4.79 -20.83 -20.68
C MET A 141 5.53 -19.84 -21.58
N ALA A 142 6.43 -20.29 -22.47
CA ALA A 142 7.24 -19.38 -23.26
C ALA A 142 6.93 -19.46 -24.77
N LYS A 143 5.76 -18.96 -25.15
CA LYS A 143 5.73 -18.04 -26.29
C LYS A 143 5.18 -16.73 -25.77
N PRO A 144 5.99 -15.65 -25.69
CA PRO A 144 5.45 -14.34 -25.39
C PRO A 144 4.30 -14.13 -26.37
N HIS A 145 3.08 -13.93 -25.86
CA HIS A 145 1.98 -13.58 -26.73
C HIS A 145 2.45 -12.37 -27.53
N LYS A 146 2.68 -12.58 -28.84
CA LYS A 146 2.96 -11.49 -29.77
C LYS A 146 1.87 -10.48 -29.48
N ARG A 147 2.25 -9.29 -29.01
CA ARG A 147 1.33 -8.18 -28.75
C ARG A 147 0.39 -8.16 -29.94
N THR A 148 -0.86 -8.59 -29.72
CA THR A 148 -1.85 -8.48 -30.77
C THR A 148 -1.86 -7.00 -31.11
N GLY A 149 -1.85 -6.64 -32.39
CA GLY A 149 -1.84 -5.24 -32.83
C GLY A 149 -3.11 -4.47 -32.43
N TYR A 150 -3.85 -4.98 -31.44
CA TYR A 150 -5.05 -4.42 -30.88
C TYR A 150 -4.71 -3.17 -30.08
N ILE A 151 -5.25 -2.04 -30.51
CA ILE A 151 -5.11 -0.77 -29.82
C ILE A 151 -6.31 -0.61 -28.90
N PHE A 152 -6.07 -0.70 -27.60
CA PHE A 152 -7.12 -0.49 -26.61
C PHE A 152 -7.63 0.95 -26.60
N THR A 153 -8.94 1.08 -26.39
CA THR A 153 -9.67 2.34 -26.27
C THR A 153 -10.23 2.50 -24.84
N PRO A 154 -10.64 3.71 -24.45
CA PRO A 154 -11.39 3.90 -23.20
C PRO A 154 -12.65 3.04 -23.11
N ASP A 155 -13.33 2.79 -24.24
CA ASP A 155 -14.54 1.97 -24.29
C ASP A 155 -14.25 0.50 -23.95
N ASP A 156 -13.09 -0.04 -24.36
CA ASP A 156 -12.67 -1.40 -23.98
C ASP A 156 -12.49 -1.55 -22.46
N ILE A 157 -11.94 -0.52 -21.80
CA ILE A 157 -11.82 -0.47 -20.33
C ILE A 157 -13.21 -0.46 -19.69
N LEU A 158 -14.11 0.40 -20.18
CA LEU A 158 -15.47 0.53 -19.64
C LEU A 158 -16.25 -0.78 -19.79
N LYS A 159 -16.19 -1.43 -20.97
CA LYS A 159 -16.82 -2.72 -21.23
C LYS A 159 -16.28 -3.82 -20.33
N SER A 160 -14.96 -3.94 -20.23
CA SER A 160 -14.33 -4.96 -19.38
C SER A 160 -14.65 -4.73 -17.90
N ALA A 161 -14.59 -3.48 -17.43
CA ALA A 161 -14.92 -3.13 -16.04
C ALA A 161 -16.41 -3.39 -15.73
N ALA A 162 -17.32 -3.05 -16.64
CA ALA A 162 -18.75 -3.33 -16.48
C ALA A 162 -19.03 -4.84 -16.42
N TYR A 163 -18.40 -5.61 -17.30
CA TYR A 163 -18.46 -7.07 -17.28
C TYR A 163 -17.99 -7.62 -15.93
N LEU A 164 -16.77 -7.30 -15.50
CA LEU A 164 -16.19 -7.82 -14.27
C LEU A 164 -17.00 -7.43 -13.02
N ARG A 165 -17.56 -6.21 -12.98
CA ARG A 165 -18.48 -5.78 -11.92
C ARG A 165 -19.74 -6.64 -11.90
N SER A 166 -20.36 -6.87 -13.06
CA SER A 166 -21.59 -7.67 -13.18
C SER A 166 -21.39 -9.13 -12.79
N ARG A 167 -20.17 -9.65 -12.97
CA ARG A 167 -19.75 -11.00 -12.57
C ARG A 167 -19.29 -11.10 -11.12
N GLY A 168 -19.34 -9.99 -10.37
CA GLY A 168 -19.02 -9.98 -8.95
C GLY A 168 -17.54 -10.02 -8.62
N MET A 169 -16.64 -9.63 -9.54
CA MET A 169 -15.21 -9.52 -9.20
C MET A 169 -15.00 -8.44 -8.12
N PRO A 170 -14.47 -8.79 -6.93
CA PRO A 170 -14.29 -7.83 -5.84
C PRO A 170 -13.37 -6.66 -6.17
N GLU A 171 -13.66 -5.48 -5.62
CA GLU A 171 -12.85 -4.27 -5.88
C GLU A 171 -11.40 -4.37 -5.39
N TYR A 172 -11.11 -5.20 -4.39
CA TYR A 172 -9.72 -5.40 -3.97
C TYR A 172 -8.88 -6.07 -5.06
N LEU A 173 -9.47 -6.97 -5.86
CA LEU A 173 -8.79 -7.56 -7.02
C LEU A 173 -8.65 -6.54 -8.15
N LEU A 174 -9.66 -5.70 -8.38
CA LEU A 174 -9.56 -4.60 -9.33
C LEU A 174 -8.41 -3.64 -8.97
N ALA A 175 -8.22 -3.37 -7.68
CA ALA A 175 -7.13 -2.55 -7.18
C ALA A 175 -5.75 -3.18 -7.48
N ASP A 176 -5.61 -4.50 -7.40
CA ASP A 176 -4.36 -5.20 -7.73
C ASP A 176 -4.04 -5.13 -9.25
N VAL A 177 -5.06 -5.02 -10.09
CA VAL A 177 -4.90 -4.87 -11.55
C VAL A 177 -4.38 -3.46 -11.93
N HIS A 178 -4.68 -2.45 -11.11
CA HIS A 178 -4.33 -1.05 -11.38
C HIS A 178 -2.95 -0.67 -10.80
N HIS A 179 -2.24 0.26 -11.44
CA HIS A 179 -0.90 0.70 -10.97
C HIS A 179 -0.99 1.57 -9.70
N PHE A 180 -2.05 2.35 -9.57
CA PHE A 180 -2.19 3.37 -8.53
C PHE A 180 -3.22 2.95 -7.49
N GLY A 181 -2.76 2.35 -6.39
CA GLY A 181 -3.49 2.24 -5.13
C GLY A 181 -4.94 1.72 -5.22
N ARG A 182 -5.80 2.20 -4.31
CA ARG A 182 -7.21 1.79 -4.23
C ARG A 182 -7.97 2.25 -5.48
N GLN A 183 -8.21 1.33 -6.41
CA GLN A 183 -9.08 1.52 -7.56
C GLN A 183 -10.47 0.95 -7.25
N THR A 184 -11.53 1.68 -7.60
CA THR A 184 -12.93 1.22 -7.54
C THR A 184 -13.52 1.21 -8.94
N TYR A 185 -14.62 0.48 -9.14
CA TYR A 185 -15.29 0.48 -10.44
C TYR A 185 -15.83 1.86 -10.79
N ASP A 186 -16.43 2.55 -9.81
CA ASP A 186 -17.00 3.88 -10.01
C ASP A 186 -15.90 4.90 -10.41
N ALA A 187 -14.71 4.81 -9.80
CA ALA A 187 -13.58 5.63 -10.20
C ALA A 187 -13.10 5.30 -11.63
N THR A 188 -13.11 4.02 -12.02
CA THR A 188 -12.78 3.61 -13.40
C THR A 188 -13.79 4.20 -14.39
N PHE A 189 -15.10 4.06 -14.12
CA PHE A 189 -16.14 4.61 -14.97
C PHE A 189 -16.04 6.13 -15.07
N GLN A 190 -15.92 6.83 -13.94
CA GLN A 190 -15.78 8.29 -13.92
C GLN A 190 -14.55 8.76 -14.71
N HIS A 191 -13.42 8.05 -14.60
CA HIS A 191 -12.20 8.45 -15.28
C HIS A 191 -12.30 8.29 -16.80
N PHE A 192 -12.83 7.16 -17.29
CA PHE A 192 -12.77 6.82 -18.71
C PHE A 192 -14.03 7.21 -19.51
N THR A 193 -15.16 7.50 -18.86
CA THR A 193 -16.39 7.95 -19.55
C THR A 193 -16.14 9.26 -20.31
N GLY A 194 -16.58 9.29 -21.58
CA GLY A 194 -16.45 10.45 -22.46
C GLY A 194 -15.04 10.69 -23.02
N ARG A 195 -14.04 9.88 -22.64
CA ARG A 195 -12.70 9.98 -23.24
C ARG A 195 -12.67 9.32 -24.62
N LYS A 196 -12.00 9.98 -25.56
CA LYS A 196 -11.83 9.47 -26.94
C LYS A 196 -10.57 8.62 -27.14
N ARG A 197 -9.57 8.74 -26.24
CA ARG A 197 -8.29 8.01 -26.33
C ARG A 197 -7.69 7.75 -24.96
N LEU A 198 -6.91 6.68 -24.84
CA LEU A 198 -6.10 6.42 -23.66
C LEU A 198 -4.91 7.39 -23.63
N GLN A 199 -4.69 8.02 -22.49
CA GLN A 199 -3.54 8.92 -22.25
C GLN A 199 -2.61 8.31 -21.22
N GLY A 200 -1.29 8.41 -21.43
CA GLY A 200 -0.28 7.89 -20.50
C GLY A 200 0.06 6.41 -20.72
N PHE A 201 1.27 6.04 -20.31
CA PHE A 201 1.88 4.74 -20.60
C PHE A 201 1.23 3.55 -19.88
N ASN A 202 0.59 3.79 -18.74
CA ASN A 202 0.02 2.72 -17.90
C ASN A 202 -1.41 2.34 -18.29
N ASN A 203 -2.13 3.22 -18.98
CA ASN A 203 -3.53 2.98 -19.33
C ASN A 203 -3.72 1.82 -20.34
N PRO A 204 -2.87 1.66 -21.37
CA PRO A 204 -2.93 0.48 -22.24
C PRO A 204 -2.67 -0.83 -21.49
N VAL A 205 -1.74 -0.83 -20.52
CA VAL A 205 -1.45 -2.00 -19.68
C VAL A 205 -2.66 -2.35 -18.82
N TYR A 206 -3.28 -1.35 -18.20
CA TYR A 206 -4.49 -1.55 -17.41
C TYR A 206 -5.64 -2.13 -18.26
N ALA A 207 -5.85 -1.59 -19.48
CA ALA A 207 -6.85 -2.12 -20.42
C ALA A 207 -6.59 -3.58 -20.78
N ALA A 208 -5.34 -3.93 -21.13
CA ALA A 208 -4.95 -5.29 -21.48
C ALA A 208 -5.21 -6.28 -20.35
N ARG A 209 -4.94 -5.90 -19.10
CA ARG A 209 -5.22 -6.75 -17.94
C ARG A 209 -6.71 -6.98 -17.74
N LEU A 210 -7.53 -5.93 -17.80
CA LEU A 210 -8.98 -6.07 -17.64
C LEU A 210 -9.59 -6.96 -18.73
N ASP A 211 -9.18 -6.76 -19.99
CA ASP A 211 -9.64 -7.57 -21.12
C ASP A 211 -9.22 -9.05 -20.96
N PHE A 212 -7.98 -9.30 -20.54
CA PHE A 212 -7.50 -10.66 -20.27
C PHE A 212 -8.33 -11.36 -19.18
N ILE A 213 -8.58 -10.67 -18.06
CA ILE A 213 -9.36 -11.24 -16.95
C ILE A 213 -10.81 -11.48 -17.39
N ALA A 214 -11.42 -10.55 -18.13
CA ALA A 214 -12.77 -10.74 -18.65
C ALA A 214 -12.87 -11.97 -19.55
N LYS A 215 -11.94 -12.14 -20.50
CA LYS A 215 -11.88 -13.32 -21.39
C LYS A 215 -11.63 -14.62 -20.62
N GLY A 216 -10.76 -14.58 -19.61
CA GLY A 216 -10.49 -15.72 -18.76
C GLY A 216 -11.69 -16.17 -17.93
N ASP A 217 -12.48 -15.23 -17.40
CA ASP A 217 -13.72 -15.54 -16.66
C ASP A 217 -14.81 -16.10 -17.57
N VAL A 218 -14.93 -15.61 -18.82
CA VAL A 218 -15.80 -16.23 -19.83
C VAL A 218 -15.42 -17.69 -20.08
N ALA A 219 -14.13 -18.04 -19.96
CA ALA A 219 -13.64 -19.42 -20.04
C ALA A 219 -13.77 -20.21 -18.72
N GLY A 220 -14.45 -19.68 -17.71
CA GLY A 220 -14.72 -20.34 -16.43
C GLY A 220 -13.57 -20.33 -15.43
N ARG A 221 -12.55 -19.48 -15.62
CA ARG A 221 -11.39 -19.38 -14.72
C ARG A 221 -11.67 -18.42 -13.55
N SER A 222 -11.00 -18.64 -12.42
CA SER A 222 -11.20 -17.85 -11.20
C SER A 222 -10.57 -16.45 -11.29
N PHE A 223 -11.22 -15.41 -10.76
CA PHE A 223 -10.64 -14.06 -10.73
C PHE A 223 -9.28 -13.95 -10.03
N PRO A 224 -9.05 -14.56 -8.85
CA PRO A 224 -7.76 -14.46 -8.19
C PRO A 224 -6.59 -14.98 -9.04
N ASP A 225 -6.79 -16.07 -9.79
CA ASP A 225 -5.75 -16.65 -10.64
C ASP A 225 -5.52 -15.80 -11.89
N LEU A 226 -6.60 -15.33 -12.51
CA LEU A 226 -6.54 -14.46 -13.68
C LEU A 226 -5.84 -13.13 -13.39
N VAL A 227 -6.09 -12.54 -12.22
CA VAL A 227 -5.45 -11.28 -11.80
C VAL A 227 -3.95 -11.48 -11.64
N LYS A 228 -3.52 -12.56 -10.96
CA LYS A 228 -2.09 -12.90 -10.81
C LYS A 228 -1.41 -13.06 -12.16
N GLU A 229 -2.05 -13.79 -13.08
CA GLU A 229 -1.52 -14.03 -14.42
C GLU A 229 -1.49 -12.74 -15.26
N ALA A 230 -2.53 -11.92 -15.21
CA ALA A 230 -2.59 -10.65 -15.92
C ALA A 230 -1.47 -9.68 -15.47
N ILE A 231 -1.18 -9.63 -14.16
CA ILE A 231 -0.09 -8.80 -13.63
C ILE A 231 1.27 -9.26 -14.18
N TYR A 232 1.46 -10.58 -14.28
CA TYR A 232 2.67 -11.19 -14.80
C TYR A 232 2.84 -10.98 -16.32
N LEU A 233 1.78 -11.22 -17.11
CA LEU A 233 1.80 -11.10 -18.57
C LEU A 233 1.88 -9.66 -19.05
N PHE A 234 1.28 -8.73 -18.31
CA PHE A 234 1.24 -7.31 -18.64
C PHE A 234 1.88 -6.49 -17.52
N PRO A 235 3.20 -6.57 -17.31
CA PRO A 235 3.86 -5.78 -16.29
C PRO A 235 3.76 -4.30 -16.62
N PHE A 236 3.63 -3.45 -15.60
CA PHE A 236 3.77 -2.01 -15.83
C PHE A 236 5.20 -1.71 -16.25
N PRO A 237 5.42 -0.82 -17.23
CA PRO A 237 6.76 -0.40 -17.59
C PRO A 237 7.44 0.22 -16.37
N ASP A 238 8.67 -0.20 -16.07
CA ASP A 238 9.46 0.44 -15.04
C ASP A 238 9.61 1.92 -15.40
N LYS A 239 9.44 2.81 -14.41
CA LYS A 239 9.64 4.26 -14.58
C LYS A 239 11.06 4.65 -15.06
N LYS A 240 11.95 3.68 -15.24
CA LYS A 240 13.35 3.82 -15.66
C LYS A 240 13.62 3.35 -17.09
N SER A 241 12.64 2.84 -17.82
CA SER A 241 12.82 2.54 -19.24
C SER A 241 12.65 3.84 -20.05
N PRO A 242 13.66 4.24 -20.84
CA PRO A 242 13.68 5.50 -21.58
C PRO A 242 12.56 5.62 -22.63
#